data_AF-H9GLE0-F1
#
_entry.id   AF-H9GLE0-F1
#
_cell.length_a   1.000
_cell.length_b   1.000
_cell.length_c   1.000
_cell.angle_alpha   90.00
_cell.angle_beta   90.00
_cell.angle_gamma   90.00
#
_symmetry.space_group_name_H-M   'P 1'
#
loop_
_entity.id
_entity.type
_entity.pdbx_description
1 polymer ?
#
loop_
_entity_poly.entity_id
_entity_poly.type
_entity_poly.pdbx_seq_one_letter_code
_entity_poly.pdbx_strand_id
1 'polypeptide(L)'
;MDVDLYASMQVGMRVVRGLDWKWSNQDNGEGNVGTVVEIGRQGSPTTPDKTVVVQWDHGTRTNYRTGFQGAYDLLLYDNAQIGTSRGGCYWAILSIAPMGEKIHFNFV
;
A
#
# COMPACT_ATOMS: atom_id res chain seq x y z
N MET A 1 14.25 0.10 -21.62
CA MET A 1 14.33 -0.01 -20.15
C MET A 1 12.99 0.46 -19.65
N ASP A 2 12.02 -0.45 -19.63
CA ASP A 2 10.67 -0.17 -19.16
C ASP A 2 10.75 0.17 -17.67
N VAL A 3 10.34 1.38 -17.32
CA VAL A 3 10.19 1.83 -15.95
C VAL A 3 8.99 1.06 -15.39
N ASP A 4 9.29 0.09 -14.53
CA ASP A 4 8.39 -0.81 -13.81
C ASP A 4 6.96 -0.30 -13.62
N LEU A 5 6.08 -0.68 -14.56
CA LEU A 5 4.62 -0.49 -14.52
C LEU A 5 3.92 -1.36 -13.44
N TYR A 6 4.69 -2.14 -12.69
CA TYR A 6 4.27 -2.68 -11.41
C TYR A 6 4.73 -1.69 -10.36
N ALA A 7 3.79 -1.05 -9.65
CA ALA A 7 4.09 -0.27 -8.45
C ALA A 7 4.70 -1.23 -7.40
N SER A 8 5.99 -1.49 -7.53
CA SER A 8 6.76 -2.27 -6.58
C SER A 8 6.70 -1.53 -5.25
N MET A 9 6.53 -2.28 -4.16
CA MET A 9 6.36 -1.65 -2.86
C MET A 9 7.62 -0.88 -2.48
N GLN A 10 7.44 0.37 -2.04
CA GLN A 10 8.54 1.24 -1.66
C GLN A 10 8.35 1.75 -0.23
N VAL A 11 9.47 1.99 0.44
CA VAL A 11 9.49 2.73 1.70
C VAL A 11 8.93 4.14 1.46
N GLY A 12 8.12 4.62 2.39
CA GLY A 12 7.44 5.91 2.32
C GLY A 12 6.03 5.86 1.71
N MET A 13 5.65 4.74 1.06
CA MET A 13 4.28 4.57 0.58
C MET A 13 3.27 4.60 1.74
N ARG A 14 2.13 5.23 1.49
CA ARG A 14 1.02 5.28 2.42
C ARG A 14 0.08 4.12 2.13
N VAL A 15 -0.44 3.48 3.17
CA VAL A 15 -1.24 2.26 3.05
C VAL A 15 -2.41 2.23 4.02
N VAL A 16 -3.43 1.46 3.69
CA VAL A 16 -4.55 1.08 4.56
C VAL A 16 -4.71 -0.44 4.58
N ARG A 17 -5.50 -0.98 5.52
CA ARG A 17 -5.85 -2.41 5.52
C ARG A 17 -6.51 -2.82 4.20
N GLY A 18 -6.20 -4.02 3.71
CA GLY A 18 -6.68 -4.58 2.46
C GLY A 18 -7.63 -5.75 2.60
N LEU A 19 -7.93 -6.40 1.47
CA LEU A 19 -8.94 -7.45 1.38
C LEU A 19 -8.58 -8.70 2.20
N ASP A 20 -7.31 -9.09 2.21
CA ASP A 20 -6.86 -10.29 2.93
C ASP A 20 -6.51 -10.02 4.41
N TRP A 21 -6.78 -8.80 4.89
CA TRP A 21 -6.49 -8.38 6.25
C TRP A 21 -7.15 -9.30 7.27
N LYS A 22 -6.32 -9.84 8.18
CA LYS A 22 -6.77 -10.74 9.26
C LYS A 22 -6.22 -10.37 10.63
N TRP A 23 -5.67 -9.16 10.77
CA TRP A 23 -4.88 -8.73 11.92
C TRP A 23 -5.69 -7.88 12.92
N SER A 24 -6.99 -8.16 13.01
CA SER A 24 -7.93 -7.44 13.89
C SER A 24 -7.80 -5.92 13.73
N ASN A 25 -7.69 -5.17 14.83
CA ASN A 25 -7.55 -3.71 14.82
C ASN A 25 -6.13 -3.25 15.17
N GLN A 26 -5.10 -3.96 14.71
CA GLN A 26 -3.70 -3.50 14.89
C GLN A 26 -3.40 -2.16 14.22
N ASP A 27 -4.19 -1.80 13.22
CA ASP A 27 -4.20 -0.51 12.54
C ASP A 27 -5.13 0.52 13.23
N ASN A 28 -5.76 0.19 14.37
CA ASN A 28 -6.76 1.02 15.07
C ASN A 28 -8.15 1.09 14.38
N GLY A 29 -8.46 0.16 13.48
CA GLY A 29 -9.77 0.10 12.80
C GLY A 29 -9.69 0.41 11.31
N GLU A 30 -10.76 0.12 10.57
CA GLU A 30 -10.80 0.34 9.12
C GLU A 30 -10.65 1.83 8.77
N GLY A 31 -9.89 2.11 7.70
CA GLY A 31 -9.63 3.47 7.23
C GLY A 31 -8.45 4.18 7.90
N ASN A 32 -7.81 3.56 8.90
CA ASN A 32 -6.56 4.10 9.44
C ASN A 32 -5.40 3.89 8.47
N VAL A 33 -4.51 4.89 8.42
CA VAL A 33 -3.42 4.95 7.46
C VAL A 33 -2.10 4.66 8.16
N GLY A 34 -1.20 4.00 7.44
CA GLY A 34 0.18 3.75 7.86
C GLY A 34 1.19 4.08 6.76
N THR A 35 2.46 4.07 7.15
CA THR A 35 3.60 4.27 6.25
C THR A 35 4.42 3.01 6.16
N VAL A 36 4.77 2.59 4.95
CA VAL A 36 5.75 1.52 4.73
C VAL A 36 7.12 2.01 5.17
N VAL A 37 7.73 1.34 6.13
CA VAL A 37 9.06 1.72 6.67
C VAL A 37 10.15 0.72 6.34
N GLU A 38 9.79 -0.50 5.91
CA GLU A 38 10.75 -1.54 5.57
C GLU A 38 10.15 -2.51 4.54
N ILE A 39 10.95 -2.89 3.54
CA ILE A 39 10.59 -3.92 2.56
C ILE A 39 11.26 -5.23 2.94
N GLY A 40 10.46 -6.30 2.98
CA GLY A 40 10.92 -7.64 3.25
C GLY A 40 11.82 -8.17 2.15
N ARG A 41 12.75 -9.04 2.55
CA ARG A 41 13.77 -9.60 1.64
C ARG A 41 14.01 -11.07 1.94
N GLN A 42 14.42 -11.81 0.91
CA GLN A 42 14.76 -13.22 1.06
C GLN A 42 15.85 -13.41 2.12
N GLY A 43 15.67 -14.39 3.00
CA GLY A 43 16.62 -14.71 4.08
C GLY A 43 16.51 -13.84 5.33
N SER A 44 15.62 -12.84 5.36
CA SER A 44 15.34 -12.10 6.61
C SER A 44 14.49 -12.95 7.57
N PRO A 45 14.91 -13.12 8.84
CA PRO A 45 14.17 -13.92 9.83
C PRO A 45 12.92 -13.21 10.35
N THR A 46 12.87 -11.87 10.27
CA THR A 46 11.79 -11.04 10.82
C THR A 46 10.91 -10.40 9.75
N THR A 47 11.46 -10.16 8.56
CA THR A 47 10.79 -9.45 7.46
C THR A 47 11.03 -10.21 6.14
N PRO A 48 10.45 -11.41 5.97
CA PRO A 48 10.71 -12.26 4.82
C PRO A 48 10.24 -11.61 3.50
N ASP A 49 10.67 -12.17 2.38
CA ASP A 49 10.26 -11.71 1.05
C ASP A 49 8.71 -11.65 0.92
N LYS A 50 8.22 -10.70 0.11
CA LYS A 50 6.78 -10.40 -0.08
C LYS A 50 6.03 -10.00 1.19
N THR A 51 6.74 -9.36 2.11
CA THR A 51 6.16 -8.70 3.28
C THR A 51 6.73 -7.29 3.41
N VAL A 52 6.10 -6.46 4.24
CA VAL A 52 6.58 -5.13 4.60
C VAL A 52 6.34 -4.84 6.06
N VAL A 53 7.11 -3.92 6.63
CA VAL A 53 6.78 -3.32 7.93
C VAL A 53 6.08 -2.00 7.69
N VAL A 54 4.94 -1.82 8.35
CA VAL A 54 4.16 -0.58 8.37
C VAL A 54 4.25 0.05 9.74
N GLN A 55 4.54 1.34 9.76
CA GLN A 55 4.34 2.23 10.90
C GLN A 55 2.97 2.89 10.74
N TRP A 56 2.00 2.46 11.54
CA TRP A 56 0.69 3.10 11.60
C TRP A 56 0.81 4.46 12.28
N ASP A 57 -0.02 5.41 11.86
CA ASP A 57 0.03 6.80 12.37
C ASP A 57 -0.24 6.90 13.87
N HIS A 58 -1.02 5.96 14.42
CA HIS A 58 -1.29 5.88 15.86
C HIS A 58 -0.13 5.29 16.67
N GLY A 59 0.95 4.84 16.01
CA GLY A 59 2.20 4.43 16.65
C GLY A 59 2.54 2.94 16.56
N THR A 60 1.60 2.06 16.23
CA THR A 60 1.91 0.62 16.10
C THR A 60 2.80 0.34 14.88
N ARG A 61 3.80 -0.52 15.05
CA ARG A 61 4.73 -0.94 13.99
C ARG A 61 4.73 -2.45 13.84
N THR A 62 4.26 -2.96 12.70
CA THR A 62 4.09 -4.41 12.48
C THR A 62 4.32 -4.82 11.02
N ASN A 63 4.62 -6.09 10.79
CA ASN A 63 4.81 -6.70 9.49
C ASN A 63 3.49 -7.21 8.87
N TYR A 64 3.32 -7.03 7.55
CA TYR A 64 2.13 -7.43 6.79
C TYR A 64 2.49 -8.04 5.43
N ARG A 65 1.58 -8.86 4.88
CA ARG A 65 1.80 -9.61 3.63
C ARG A 65 1.46 -8.76 2.41
N THR A 66 2.34 -8.79 1.43
CA THR A 66 2.20 -8.10 0.13
C THR A 66 2.51 -9.09 -1.00
N GLY A 67 1.97 -10.31 -0.86
CA GLY A 67 2.20 -11.47 -1.73
C GLY A 67 2.75 -12.69 -1.00
N PHE A 68 3.10 -12.58 0.29
CA PHE A 68 3.50 -13.74 1.09
C PHE A 68 2.32 -14.69 1.26
N GLN A 69 2.52 -15.96 0.88
CA GLN A 69 1.44 -16.96 0.77
C GLN A 69 0.27 -16.53 -0.14
N GLY A 70 0.53 -15.67 -1.13
CA GLY A 70 -0.49 -15.21 -2.09
C GLY A 70 -1.52 -14.24 -1.50
N ALA A 71 -1.25 -13.67 -0.33
CA ALA A 71 -2.16 -12.75 0.34
C ALA A 71 -1.62 -11.32 0.38
N TYR A 72 -2.56 -10.38 0.31
CA TYR A 72 -2.32 -8.94 0.25
C TYR A 72 -3.12 -8.24 1.35
N ASP A 73 -2.47 -8.03 2.49
CA ASP A 73 -3.06 -7.43 3.68
C ASP A 73 -3.21 -5.90 3.56
N LEU A 74 -2.59 -5.28 2.56
CA LEU A 74 -2.46 -3.83 2.44
C LEU A 74 -2.89 -3.34 1.06
N LEU A 75 -3.40 -2.12 1.04
CA LEU A 75 -3.72 -1.36 -0.16
C LEU A 75 -2.93 -0.07 -0.16
N LEU A 76 -2.57 0.41 -1.34
CA LEU A 76 -1.97 1.73 -1.48
C LEU A 76 -3.02 2.81 -1.17
N TYR A 77 -2.63 3.74 -0.30
CA TYR A 77 -3.38 4.94 -0.02
C TYR A 77 -2.70 6.10 -0.71
N ASP A 78 -3.32 6.64 -1.75
CA ASP A 78 -2.85 7.87 -2.36
C ASP A 78 -3.82 9.00 -2.01
N ASN A 79 -3.29 10.04 -1.37
CA ASN A 79 -4.02 11.25 -1.02
C ASN A 79 -3.59 12.43 -1.90
N ALA A 80 -2.99 12.15 -3.07
CA ALA A 80 -2.47 13.15 -3.98
C ALA A 80 -3.47 14.28 -4.20
N GLN A 81 -3.12 15.46 -3.68
CA GLN A 81 -3.72 16.70 -4.12
C GLN A 81 -3.17 16.97 -5.52
N ILE A 82 -4.02 16.82 -6.54
CA ILE A 82 -3.63 17.06 -7.93
C ILE A 82 -3.15 18.51 -8.04
N GLY A 83 -1.85 18.70 -8.25
CA GLY A 83 -1.29 19.98 -8.63
C GLY A 83 -2.01 20.49 -9.88
N THR A 84 -2.52 21.72 -9.81
CA THR A 84 -3.20 22.42 -10.91
C THR A 84 -2.36 22.42 -12.19
N SER A 85 -2.63 21.50 -13.12
CA SER A 85 -2.48 21.79 -14.54
C SER A 85 -3.80 22.37 -15.05
N ARG A 86 -3.72 23.54 -15.66
CA ARG A 86 -4.84 24.34 -16.18
C ARG A 86 -5.92 23.47 -16.85
N GLY A 87 -7.08 23.36 -16.21
CA GLY A 87 -8.32 22.92 -16.85
C GLY A 87 -8.87 21.57 -16.42
N GLY A 88 -9.29 21.44 -15.16
CA GLY A 88 -10.22 20.38 -14.74
C GLY A 88 -9.78 19.63 -13.49
N CYS A 89 -10.47 19.88 -12.38
CA CYS A 89 -10.41 19.02 -11.21
C CYS A 89 -11.22 17.75 -11.52
N TYR A 90 -10.54 16.66 -11.85
CA TYR A 90 -11.15 15.34 -11.89
C TYR A 90 -10.92 14.67 -10.54
N TRP A 91 -11.99 14.16 -9.93
CA TRP A 91 -11.90 13.35 -8.72
C TRP A 91 -11.21 12.03 -9.08
N ALA A 92 -9.90 11.94 -8.88
CA ALA A 92 -9.24 10.65 -8.83
C ALA A 92 -9.59 10.01 -7.47
N ILE A 93 -10.73 9.29 -7.39
CA ILE A 93 -10.83 8.21 -6.42
C ILE A 93 -9.83 7.17 -6.89
N LEU A 94 -8.60 7.29 -6.40
CA LEU A 94 -7.51 6.42 -6.80
C LEU A 94 -7.74 5.06 -6.15
N SER A 95 -8.05 4.12 -7.03
CA SER A 95 -8.37 2.72 -6.82
C SER A 95 -7.83 2.13 -5.50
N ILE A 96 -8.75 1.60 -4.71
CA ILE A 96 -8.54 0.60 -3.66
C ILE A 96 -8.03 -0.68 -4.35
N ALA A 97 -6.82 -0.64 -4.92
CA ALA A 97 -6.30 -1.72 -5.76
C ALA A 97 -5.53 -2.72 -4.89
N PRO A 98 -5.86 -4.03 -4.95
CA PRO A 98 -5.04 -5.08 -4.38
C PRO A 98 -3.60 -4.92 -4.88
N MET A 99 -2.66 -4.86 -3.95
CA MET A 99 -1.26 -4.68 -4.28
C MET A 99 -0.80 -5.84 -5.17
N GLY A 100 -0.23 -5.58 -6.34
CA GLY A 100 0.22 -6.62 -7.27
C GLY A 100 -0.68 -6.90 -8.49
N GLU A 101 -1.84 -6.25 -8.60
CA GLU A 101 -2.63 -6.22 -9.84
C GLU A 101 -2.37 -4.94 -10.65
N LYS A 102 -2.62 -4.98 -11.97
CA LYS A 102 -2.50 -3.81 -12.84
C LYS A 102 -3.45 -2.72 -12.36
N ILE A 103 -2.91 -1.58 -11.92
CA ILE A 103 -3.71 -0.40 -11.61
C ILE A 103 -4.14 0.22 -12.95
N HIS A 104 -5.38 -0.02 -13.37
CA HIS A 104 -5.98 0.73 -14.47
C HIS A 104 -6.56 2.05 -13.93
N PHE A 105 -5.93 3.16 -14.30
CA PHE A 105 -6.47 4.49 -14.11
C PHE A 105 -7.56 4.72 -15.17
N ASN A 106 -8.83 4.60 -14.77
CA ASN A 106 -9.93 5.06 -15.61
C ASN A 106 -10.12 6.57 -15.36
N PHE A 107 -9.74 7.38 -16.33
CA PHE A 107 -10.13 8.78 -16.40
C PHE A 107 -11.60 8.80 -16.84
N VAL A 108 -12.51 9.23 -15.96
CA VAL A 108 -13.88 9.64 -16.32
C VAL A 108 -13.91 11.14 -16.59
#